data_AF-A0A494TA72-F1
#
_entry.id   AF-A0A494TA72-F1
#
_cell.length_a   1.000
_cell.length_b   1.000
_cell.length_c   1.000
_cell.angle_alpha   90.00
_cell.angle_beta   90.00
_cell.angle_gamma   90.00
#
_symmetry.space_group_name_H-M   'P 1'
#
loop_
_entity.id
_entity.type
_entity.pdbx_description
1 polymer ?
#
loop_
_entity_poly.entity_id
_entity_poly.type
_entity_poly.pdbx_seq_one_letter_code
_entity_poly.pdbx_strand_id
1 'polypeptide(L)'
;MGLNPIIRSTVWDSLHTSLFDGVAAAIKTLMPALVGGIPWYGQQEAHRIAYYDIYRSLGLATFQPQDNELLDSLVDLTESTGWWWAFDDVCVMSERPTQLYSEPIPDRVHGERRLHHHDEPAIQFADGSAVYVLNGTIVPDWVVLDPSIERITVERNVEIRRSAIERIGWDNYIDAAGLALVDNADDPGNDGCTLQLFATPAGWGGEGRVLLAVNGSRERDGRRRRYGLYVPGEFSSALDAAGRTYGLSGENYAQLLRRT
;
A
#
# COMPACT_ATOMS: atom_id res chain seq x y z
N MET A 1 7.67 28.45 -14.82
CA MET A 1 7.50 27.64 -13.59
C MET A 1 8.87 27.55 -12.93
N GLY A 2 8.98 27.84 -11.63
CA GLY A 2 10.27 27.69 -10.93
C GLY A 2 10.69 26.21 -10.85
N LEU A 3 11.99 25.94 -10.80
CA LEU A 3 12.53 24.58 -10.65
C LEU A 3 12.19 23.96 -9.28
N ASN A 4 11.97 24.79 -8.26
CA ASN A 4 11.73 24.34 -6.88
C ASN A 4 10.48 23.44 -6.74
N PRO A 5 9.28 23.83 -7.20
CA PRO A 5 8.12 22.92 -7.20
C PRO A 5 8.36 21.58 -7.89
N ILE A 6 9.14 21.56 -8.98
CA ILE A 6 9.44 20.33 -9.74
C ILE A 6 10.39 19.44 -8.96
N ILE A 7 11.47 19.99 -8.40
CA ILE A 7 12.43 19.22 -7.59
C ILE A 7 11.75 18.68 -6.33
N ARG A 8 10.92 19.50 -5.68
CA ARG A 8 10.16 19.07 -4.52
C ARG A 8 9.24 17.88 -4.84
N SER A 9 8.44 17.96 -5.90
CA SER A 9 7.54 16.85 -6.25
C SER A 9 8.31 15.61 -6.73
N THR A 10 9.37 15.81 -7.52
CA THR A 10 10.11 14.74 -8.18
C THR A 10 11.10 14.02 -7.26
N VAL A 11 11.60 14.69 -6.23
CA VAL A 11 12.63 14.16 -5.33
C VAL A 11 12.09 14.03 -3.92
N TRP A 12 11.65 15.13 -3.30
CA TRP A 12 11.25 15.10 -1.90
C TRP A 12 9.99 14.27 -1.70
N ASP A 13 8.89 14.64 -2.36
CA ASP A 13 7.58 14.04 -2.12
C ASP A 13 7.55 12.58 -2.61
N SER A 14 8.17 12.29 -3.76
CA SER A 14 8.21 10.95 -4.35
C SER A 14 9.05 9.95 -3.53
N LEU A 15 10.25 10.35 -3.09
CA LEU A 15 11.11 9.51 -2.26
C LEU A 15 10.56 9.42 -0.83
N HIS A 16 9.96 10.48 -0.30
CA HIS A 16 9.30 10.42 1.02
C HIS A 16 8.20 9.36 1.01
N THR A 17 7.34 9.38 -0.02
CA THR A 17 6.28 8.38 -0.21
C THR A 17 6.85 6.96 -0.25
N SER A 18 7.93 6.75 -1.00
CA SER A 18 8.48 5.41 -1.21
C SER A 18 9.26 4.88 0.00
N LEU A 19 10.12 5.72 0.57
CA LEU A 19 11.09 5.33 1.60
C LEU A 19 10.53 5.50 3.00
N PHE A 20 9.84 6.60 3.28
CA PHE A 20 9.37 6.88 4.63
C PHE A 20 7.96 6.33 4.86
N ASP A 21 7.00 6.69 4.00
CA ASP A 21 5.62 6.21 4.15
C ASP A 21 5.49 4.72 3.79
N GLY A 22 6.40 4.19 2.96
CA GLY A 22 6.51 2.77 2.63
C GLY A 22 7.47 2.01 3.55
N VAL A 23 8.78 2.13 3.29
CA VAL A 23 9.80 1.28 3.93
C VAL A 23 9.93 1.51 5.45
N ALA A 24 10.05 2.75 5.90
CA ALA A 24 10.15 3.04 7.34
C ALA A 24 8.89 2.61 8.10
N ALA A 25 7.70 2.85 7.54
CA ALA A 25 6.45 2.42 8.15
C ALA A 25 6.39 0.89 8.33
N ALA A 26 6.85 0.13 7.33
CA ALA A 26 6.95 -1.33 7.41
C ALA A 26 7.94 -1.80 8.47
N ILE A 27 9.16 -1.27 8.49
CA ILE A 27 10.19 -1.66 9.46
C ILE A 27 9.75 -1.34 10.91
N LYS A 28 9.06 -0.21 11.12
CA LYS A 28 8.49 0.15 12.44
C LYS A 28 7.58 -0.91 13.04
N THR A 29 6.94 -1.76 12.23
CA THR A 29 6.07 -2.84 12.74
C THR A 29 6.84 -3.99 13.40
N LEU A 30 8.15 -4.11 13.12
CA LEU A 30 9.03 -5.08 13.78
C LEU A 30 9.40 -4.65 15.20
N MET A 31 9.13 -3.40 15.56
CA MET A 31 9.63 -2.79 16.78
C MET A 31 8.58 -2.85 17.88
N PRO A 32 8.98 -3.08 19.14
CA PRO A 32 8.08 -2.91 20.27
C PRO A 32 7.53 -1.48 20.30
N ALA A 33 6.33 -1.32 20.87
CA ALA A 33 5.79 0.00 21.15
C ALA A 33 6.75 0.74 22.11
N LEU A 34 7.47 1.73 21.58
CA LEU A 34 8.40 2.55 22.34
C LEU A 34 7.64 3.71 23.00
N VAL A 35 7.96 3.98 24.26
CA VAL A 35 7.45 5.15 24.99
C VAL A 35 8.38 6.33 24.69
N GLY A 36 7.86 7.35 24.00
CA GLY A 36 8.62 8.53 23.57
C GLY A 36 8.99 8.50 22.08
N GLY A 37 9.63 9.57 21.60
CA GLY A 37 10.14 9.64 20.24
C GLY A 37 11.66 9.49 20.23
N ILE A 38 12.17 8.48 19.52
CA ILE A 38 13.59 8.41 19.19
C ILE A 38 13.74 8.99 17.77
N PRO A 39 14.58 10.02 17.56
CA PRO A 39 14.84 10.56 16.24
C PRO A 39 15.77 9.60 15.48
N TRP A 40 15.20 8.58 14.83
CA TRP A 40 15.97 7.73 13.95
C TRP A 40 16.33 8.48 12.67
N TYR A 41 17.59 8.34 12.25
CA TYR A 41 18.12 8.85 11.00
C TYR A 41 18.66 7.68 10.19
N GLY A 42 18.64 7.76 8.87
CA GLY A 42 19.23 6.72 8.04
C GLY A 42 18.71 6.70 6.62
N GLN A 43 18.76 5.51 6.02
CA GLN A 43 18.40 5.27 4.62
C GLN A 43 16.99 5.79 4.26
N GLN A 44 16.05 5.78 5.21
CA GLN A 44 14.65 6.16 4.96
C GLN A 44 14.46 7.70 4.88
N GLU A 45 15.43 8.47 5.37
CA GLU A 45 15.48 9.93 5.26
C GLU A 45 16.19 10.40 3.98
N ALA A 46 16.59 9.49 3.08
CA ALA A 46 17.29 9.83 1.84
C ALA A 46 16.55 10.87 0.99
N HIS A 47 15.23 10.94 1.08
CA HIS A 47 14.42 11.97 0.41
C HIS A 47 14.86 13.40 0.76
N ARG A 48 15.30 13.64 2.01
CA ARG A 48 15.80 14.95 2.45
C ARG A 48 17.21 15.21 1.94
N ILE A 49 18.07 14.21 2.05
CA ILE A 49 19.48 14.30 1.66
C ILE A 49 19.60 14.51 0.15
N ALA A 50 18.90 13.67 -0.64
CA ALA A 50 18.85 13.78 -2.09
C ALA A 50 18.27 15.12 -2.57
N TYR A 51 17.31 15.69 -1.84
CA TYR A 51 16.77 17.01 -2.17
C TYR A 51 17.87 18.07 -2.11
N TYR A 52 18.61 18.20 -1.00
CA TYR A 52 19.69 19.18 -0.90
C TYR A 52 20.87 18.87 -1.83
N ASP A 53 21.20 17.60 -2.02
CA ASP A 53 22.27 17.19 -2.93
C ASP A 53 21.96 17.52 -4.39
N ILE A 54 20.70 17.43 -4.83
CA ILE A 54 20.28 17.88 -6.17
C ILE A 54 20.41 19.39 -6.33
N TYR A 55 20.05 20.18 -5.31
CA TYR A 55 20.25 21.63 -5.37
C TYR A 55 21.74 22.00 -5.49
N ARG A 56 22.60 21.26 -4.78
CA ARG A 56 24.05 21.43 -4.83
C ARG A 56 24.62 21.04 -6.19
N SER A 57 24.34 19.81 -6.65
CA SER A 57 24.90 19.23 -7.87
C SER A 57 24.46 19.95 -9.15
N LEU A 58 23.25 20.52 -9.16
CA LEU A 58 22.75 21.33 -10.27
C LEU A 58 23.12 22.82 -10.17
N GLY A 59 23.85 23.24 -9.12
CA GLY A 59 24.23 24.64 -8.92
C GLY A 59 23.04 25.58 -8.65
N LEU A 60 21.93 25.05 -8.16
CA LEU A 60 20.71 25.81 -7.85
C LEU A 60 20.74 26.46 -6.46
N ALA A 61 21.65 26.00 -5.60
CA ALA A 61 22.00 26.63 -4.33
C ALA A 61 23.50 26.50 -4.07
N THR A 62 24.05 27.44 -3.30
CA THR A 62 25.43 27.37 -2.80
C THR A 62 25.38 27.23 -1.29
N PHE A 63 26.09 26.23 -0.77
CA PHE A 63 26.22 25.95 0.65
C PHE A 63 27.61 26.32 1.16
N GLN A 64 27.77 26.54 2.46
CA GLN A 64 29.10 26.75 3.04
C GLN A 64 29.94 25.47 2.92
N PRO A 65 31.28 25.55 2.93
CA PRO A 65 32.13 24.36 2.89
C PRO A 65 31.77 23.32 3.96
N GLN A 66 31.49 23.75 5.19
CA GLN A 66 31.13 22.84 6.28
C GLN A 66 29.79 22.14 6.05
N ASP A 67 28.81 22.83 5.44
CA ASP A 67 27.52 22.25 5.09
C ASP A 67 27.66 21.18 4.00
N ASN A 68 28.58 21.39 3.04
CA ASN A 68 28.88 20.41 2.00
C ASN A 68 29.54 19.15 2.59
N GLU A 69 30.51 19.32 3.49
CA GLU A 69 31.16 18.20 4.19
C GLU A 69 30.15 17.39 5.02
N LEU A 70 29.23 18.09 5.72
CA LEU A 70 28.14 17.43 6.44
C LEU A 70 27.20 16.69 5.49
N LEU A 71 26.83 17.30 4.36
CA LEU A 71 25.97 16.67 3.38
C LEU A 71 26.61 15.41 2.79
N ASP A 72 27.91 15.44 2.46
CA ASP A 72 28.65 14.27 1.98
C ASP A 72 28.65 13.15 3.03
N SER A 73 28.89 13.49 4.30
CA SER A 73 28.83 12.53 5.40
C SER A 73 27.44 11.90 5.56
N LEU A 74 26.38 12.70 5.38
CA LEU A 74 25.00 12.20 5.44
C LEU A 74 24.65 11.32 4.23
N VAL A 75 25.19 11.60 3.05
CA VAL A 75 25.08 10.73 1.87
C VAL A 75 25.73 9.38 2.17
N ASP A 76 26.99 9.38 2.62
CA ASP A 76 27.74 8.16 2.95
C ASP A 76 27.00 7.30 3.99
N LEU A 77 26.46 7.92 5.05
CA LEU A 77 25.67 7.23 6.06
C LEU A 77 24.37 6.64 5.47
N THR A 78 23.65 7.42 4.67
CA THR A 78 22.39 6.99 4.03
C THR A 78 22.60 5.78 3.12
N GLU A 79 23.75 5.68 2.46
CA GLU A 79 24.09 4.56 1.57
C GLU A 79 24.66 3.35 2.33
N SER A 80 25.25 3.55 3.51
CA SER A 80 26.00 2.51 4.21
C SER A 80 25.22 1.76 5.29
N THR A 81 24.19 2.37 5.89
CA THR A 81 23.50 1.77 7.05
C THR A 81 21.98 1.94 6.98
N GLY A 82 21.24 1.16 7.79
CA GLY A 82 19.81 1.36 8.02
C GLY A 82 19.55 2.58 8.91
N TRP A 83 18.76 2.42 9.97
CA TRP A 83 18.67 3.47 10.98
C TRP A 83 19.91 3.48 11.87
N TRP A 84 20.36 4.69 12.20
CA TRP A 84 21.47 4.94 13.10
C TRP A 84 21.12 6.09 14.05
N TRP A 85 21.85 6.14 15.16
CA TRP A 85 21.78 7.23 16.12
C TRP A 85 23.11 7.36 16.85
N ALA A 86 23.59 8.60 16.94
CA ALA A 86 24.80 8.94 17.67
C ALA A 86 24.45 9.48 19.07
N PHE A 87 25.22 9.02 20.05
CA PHE A 87 25.39 9.62 21.36
C PHE A 87 26.79 10.22 21.46
N ASP A 88 27.13 10.81 22.60
CA ASP A 88 28.41 11.48 22.82
C ASP A 88 29.62 10.57 22.52
N ASP A 89 29.59 9.32 22.98
CA ASP A 89 30.72 8.38 22.87
C ASP A 89 30.41 7.09 22.08
N VAL A 90 29.16 6.90 21.67
CA VAL A 90 28.70 5.66 21.03
C VAL A 90 27.75 5.97 19.88
N CYS A 91 27.97 5.34 18.73
CA CYS A 91 27.00 5.31 17.64
C CYS A 91 26.41 3.91 17.55
N VAL A 92 25.09 3.82 17.43
CA VAL A 92 24.42 2.56 17.13
C VAL A 92 23.88 2.63 15.71
N MET A 93 24.08 1.55 14.96
CA MET A 93 23.79 1.47 13.55
C MET A 93 23.09 0.14 13.27
N SER A 94 22.02 0.17 12.48
CA SER A 94 21.32 -1.02 12.01
C SER A 94 21.93 -1.50 10.70
N GLU A 95 22.08 -2.81 10.55
CA GLU A 95 22.31 -3.41 9.25
C GLU A 95 21.14 -3.10 8.29
N ARG A 96 21.43 -3.13 6.99
CA ARG A 96 20.42 -2.95 5.94
C ARG A 96 19.64 -4.24 5.72
N PRO A 97 18.39 -4.18 5.21
CA PRO A 97 17.70 -5.36 4.73
C PRO A 97 18.54 -6.12 3.70
N THR A 98 18.59 -7.45 3.81
CA THR A 98 19.24 -8.33 2.85
C THR A 98 18.41 -8.51 1.58
N GLN A 99 17.09 -8.33 1.68
CA GLN A 99 16.16 -8.33 0.56
C GLN A 99 15.13 -7.22 0.71
N LEU A 100 14.76 -6.61 -0.41
CA LEU A 100 13.70 -5.61 -0.50
C LEU A 100 13.00 -5.73 -1.86
N TYR A 101 11.71 -6.03 -1.83
CA TYR A 101 10.86 -6.12 -3.01
C TYR A 101 9.85 -4.98 -3.04
N SER A 102 9.73 -4.35 -4.20
CA SER A 102 8.83 -3.23 -4.42
C SER A 102 8.32 -3.22 -5.85
N GLU A 103 7.25 -2.47 -6.08
CA GLU A 103 6.67 -2.24 -7.40
C GLU A 103 6.34 -0.75 -7.58
N PRO A 104 6.25 -0.25 -8.82
CA PRO A 104 5.77 1.11 -9.06
C PRO A 104 4.36 1.30 -8.52
N ILE A 105 4.08 2.45 -7.90
CA ILE A 105 2.72 2.84 -7.55
C ILE A 105 1.98 3.20 -8.85
N PRO A 106 0.80 2.61 -9.13
CA PRO A 106 0.00 2.99 -10.29
C PRO A 106 -0.32 4.50 -10.31
N ASP A 107 -0.40 5.06 -11.51
CA ASP A 107 -0.80 6.46 -11.76
C ASP A 107 0.06 7.54 -11.08
N ARG A 108 1.27 7.17 -10.63
CA ARG A 108 2.27 8.09 -10.11
C ARG A 108 3.31 8.43 -11.17
N VAL A 109 3.64 9.72 -11.28
CA VAL A 109 4.43 10.26 -12.40
C VAL A 109 5.90 10.49 -12.06
N HIS A 110 6.28 10.42 -10.79
CA HIS A 110 7.64 10.66 -10.31
C HIS A 110 8.38 9.37 -9.91
N GLY A 111 7.89 8.22 -10.34
CA GLY A 111 8.54 6.93 -10.12
C GLY A 111 8.38 6.37 -8.70
N GLU A 112 7.39 6.85 -7.95
CA GLU A 112 7.09 6.38 -6.60
C GLU A 112 6.89 4.86 -6.58
N ARG A 113 7.41 4.22 -5.53
CA ARG A 113 7.34 2.76 -5.34
C ARG A 113 6.67 2.43 -4.03
N ARG A 114 5.97 1.29 -4.01
CA ARG A 114 5.44 0.67 -2.79
C ARG A 114 6.08 -0.70 -2.60
N LEU A 115 6.19 -1.12 -1.34
CA LEU A 115 6.58 -2.49 -1.02
C LEU A 115 5.51 -3.47 -1.51
N HIS A 116 5.95 -4.57 -2.10
CA HIS A 116 5.08 -5.63 -2.58
C HIS A 116 5.92 -6.89 -2.84
N HIS A 117 5.47 -8.03 -2.33
CA HIS A 117 5.87 -9.32 -2.86
C HIS A 117 4.77 -10.38 -2.62
N HIS A 118 4.53 -11.21 -3.62
CA HIS A 118 3.36 -12.10 -3.63
C HIS A 118 3.57 -13.40 -2.84
N ASP A 119 4.82 -13.87 -2.75
CA ASP A 119 5.14 -15.23 -2.24
C ASP A 119 6.18 -15.25 -1.12
N GLU A 120 6.81 -14.10 -0.82
CA GLU A 120 7.92 -13.98 0.15
C GLU A 120 7.75 -12.67 0.94
N PRO A 121 8.48 -12.44 2.06
CA PRO A 121 8.52 -11.13 2.70
C PRO A 121 8.93 -10.04 1.71
N ALA A 122 8.32 -8.86 1.82
CA ALA A 122 8.75 -7.71 1.03
C ALA A 122 10.05 -7.09 1.58
N ILE A 123 10.36 -7.32 2.86
CA ILE A 123 11.61 -6.94 3.52
C ILE A 123 12.11 -8.14 4.32
N GLN A 124 13.39 -8.45 4.20
CA GLN A 124 14.08 -9.47 5.01
C GLN A 124 15.39 -8.90 5.55
N PHE A 125 15.69 -9.17 6.81
CA PHE A 125 16.97 -8.88 7.46
C PHE A 125 17.79 -10.16 7.68
N ALA A 126 19.10 -9.99 7.88
CA ALA A 126 20.04 -11.10 8.06
C ALA A 126 19.80 -11.93 9.33
N ASP A 127 19.16 -11.35 10.35
CA ASP A 127 18.79 -11.99 11.61
C ASP A 127 17.49 -12.84 11.50
N GLY A 128 16.85 -12.85 10.34
CA GLY A 128 15.58 -13.54 10.11
C GLY A 128 14.34 -12.66 10.28
N SER A 129 14.47 -11.44 10.79
CA SER A 129 13.35 -10.49 10.91
C SER A 129 12.81 -10.12 9.52
N ALA A 130 11.48 -10.14 9.36
CA ALA A 130 10.85 -10.03 8.05
C ALA A 130 9.51 -9.29 8.10
N VAL A 131 9.17 -8.54 7.04
CA VAL A 131 7.88 -7.86 6.90
C VAL A 131 7.21 -8.28 5.60
N TYR A 132 5.97 -8.74 5.70
CA TYR A 132 5.14 -9.12 4.56
C TYR A 132 4.28 -7.93 4.13
N VAL A 133 4.31 -7.60 2.84
CA VAL A 133 3.56 -6.47 2.28
C VAL A 133 2.96 -6.86 0.94
N LEU A 134 1.65 -6.66 0.79
CA LEU A 134 0.92 -6.85 -0.46
C LEU A 134 0.37 -5.51 -0.93
N ASN A 135 0.77 -5.09 -2.13
CA ASN A 135 0.30 -3.85 -2.77
C ASN A 135 0.45 -2.61 -1.86
N GLY A 136 1.50 -2.55 -1.02
CA GLY A 136 1.72 -1.50 -0.02
C GLY A 136 1.02 -1.72 1.33
N THR A 137 0.16 -2.72 1.46
CA THR A 137 -0.51 -3.07 2.73
C THR A 137 0.36 -4.02 3.52
N ILE A 138 0.78 -3.62 4.72
CA ILE A 138 1.52 -4.49 5.65
C ILE A 138 0.55 -5.53 6.18
N VAL A 139 0.90 -6.80 6.02
CA VAL A 139 0.05 -7.94 6.38
C VAL A 139 0.80 -8.93 7.26
N PRO A 140 0.09 -9.73 8.07
CA PRO A 140 0.67 -10.91 8.70
C PRO A 140 1.20 -11.90 7.67
N ASP A 141 2.20 -12.68 8.07
CA ASP A 141 2.82 -13.74 7.27
C ASP A 141 1.81 -14.75 6.69
N TRP A 142 0.81 -15.14 7.47
CA TRP A 142 -0.21 -16.09 7.06
C TRP A 142 -0.97 -15.63 5.82
N VAL A 143 -1.12 -14.32 5.61
CA VAL A 143 -1.79 -13.78 4.42
C VAL A 143 -1.04 -14.16 3.14
N VAL A 144 0.30 -14.20 3.20
CA VAL A 144 1.16 -14.48 2.06
C VAL A 144 1.48 -15.97 1.92
N LEU A 145 1.79 -16.62 3.04
CA LEU A 145 2.33 -17.98 3.08
C LEU A 145 1.27 -19.08 3.15
N ASP A 146 0.19 -18.84 3.89
CA ASP A 146 -0.82 -19.86 4.22
C ASP A 146 -2.19 -19.22 4.49
N PRO A 147 -2.79 -18.56 3.47
CA PRO A 147 -4.08 -17.93 3.61
C PRO A 147 -5.19 -18.98 3.63
N SER A 148 -6.08 -18.90 4.62
CA SER A 148 -7.21 -19.81 4.77
C SER A 148 -8.50 -19.09 5.12
N ILE A 149 -9.64 -19.71 4.80
CA ILE A 149 -10.97 -19.16 5.09
C ILE A 149 -11.17 -18.98 6.59
N GLU A 150 -10.67 -19.92 7.39
CA GLU A 150 -10.76 -19.89 8.85
C GLU A 150 -10.05 -18.65 9.41
N ARG A 151 -8.83 -18.36 8.93
CA ARG A 151 -8.06 -17.17 9.33
C ARG A 151 -8.73 -15.88 8.87
N ILE A 152 -9.22 -15.85 7.62
CA ILE A 152 -9.96 -14.71 7.06
C ILE A 152 -11.22 -14.41 7.88
N THR A 153 -11.93 -15.44 8.33
CA THR A 153 -13.20 -15.31 9.06
C THR A 153 -13.02 -14.65 10.41
N VAL A 154 -11.93 -14.96 11.13
CA VAL A 154 -11.65 -14.42 12.47
C VAL A 154 -10.83 -13.13 12.46
N GLU A 155 -10.18 -12.79 11.34
CA GLU A 155 -9.42 -11.55 11.18
C GLU A 155 -10.34 -10.34 11.35
N ARG A 156 -9.98 -9.41 12.23
CA ARG A 156 -10.80 -8.24 12.58
C ARG A 156 -10.48 -7.04 11.70
N ASN A 157 -9.25 -6.94 11.23
CA ASN A 157 -8.83 -5.84 10.37
C ASN A 157 -9.35 -6.08 8.94
N VAL A 158 -10.25 -5.21 8.50
CA VAL A 158 -10.90 -5.29 7.18
C VAL A 158 -9.86 -5.27 6.04
N GLU A 159 -8.78 -4.51 6.19
CA GLU A 159 -7.72 -4.41 5.17
C GLU A 159 -6.92 -5.70 5.05
N ILE A 160 -6.51 -6.29 6.18
CA ILE A 160 -5.82 -7.59 6.20
C ILE A 160 -6.74 -8.68 5.62
N ARG A 161 -8.01 -8.66 6.03
CA ARG A 161 -9.02 -9.60 5.53
C ARG A 161 -9.19 -9.49 4.02
N ARG A 162 -9.29 -8.27 3.50
CA ARG A 162 -9.36 -7.99 2.06
C ARG A 162 -8.13 -8.50 1.32
N SER A 163 -6.93 -8.20 1.81
CA SER A 163 -5.68 -8.68 1.20
C SER A 163 -5.60 -10.22 1.16
N ALA A 164 -6.06 -10.89 2.21
CA ALA A 164 -6.10 -12.35 2.24
C ALA A 164 -7.12 -12.95 1.26
N ILE A 165 -8.30 -12.34 1.12
CA ILE A 165 -9.29 -12.76 0.11
C ILE A 165 -8.75 -12.54 -1.30
N GLU A 166 -8.09 -11.41 -1.56
CA GLU A 166 -7.45 -11.15 -2.85
C GLU A 166 -6.36 -12.16 -3.17
N ARG A 167 -5.60 -12.63 -2.16
CA ARG A 167 -4.55 -13.65 -2.32
C ARG A 167 -5.10 -15.00 -2.76
N ILE A 168 -6.21 -15.46 -2.18
CA ILE A 168 -6.86 -16.74 -2.56
C ILE A 168 -7.79 -16.60 -3.77
N GLY A 169 -8.21 -15.37 -4.08
CA GLY A 169 -9.16 -15.04 -5.12
C GLY A 169 -10.61 -15.02 -4.62
N TRP A 170 -11.37 -14.03 -5.08
CA TRP A 170 -12.77 -13.83 -4.68
C TRP A 170 -13.68 -15.02 -4.99
N ASP A 171 -13.49 -15.69 -6.13
CA ASP A 171 -14.31 -16.86 -6.49
C ASP A 171 -14.08 -18.01 -5.51
N ASN A 172 -12.82 -18.37 -5.27
CA ASN A 172 -12.46 -19.41 -4.30
C ASN A 172 -12.97 -19.07 -2.90
N TYR A 173 -12.90 -17.80 -2.51
CA TYR A 173 -13.42 -17.35 -1.21
C TYR A 173 -14.94 -17.48 -1.12
N ILE A 174 -15.68 -17.02 -2.14
CA ILE A 174 -17.15 -17.07 -2.17
C ILE A 174 -17.64 -18.50 -2.08
N ASP A 175 -17.05 -19.40 -2.88
CA ASP A 175 -17.41 -20.81 -2.92
C ASP A 175 -17.09 -21.49 -1.59
N ALA A 176 -15.89 -21.29 -1.05
CA ALA A 176 -15.47 -21.93 0.19
C ALA A 176 -16.16 -21.37 1.44
N ALA A 177 -16.46 -20.07 1.47
CA ALA A 177 -17.20 -19.43 2.56
C ALA A 177 -18.73 -19.61 2.44
N GLY A 178 -19.22 -20.14 1.32
CA GLY A 178 -20.65 -20.38 1.07
C GLY A 178 -21.47 -19.10 1.05
N LEU A 179 -20.96 -18.01 0.45
CA LEU A 179 -21.67 -16.74 0.46
C LEU A 179 -22.93 -16.80 -0.41
N ALA A 180 -24.06 -16.42 0.18
CA ALA A 180 -25.33 -16.37 -0.54
C ALA A 180 -25.35 -15.16 -1.48
N LEU A 181 -25.56 -15.41 -2.78
CA LEU A 181 -25.84 -14.36 -3.75
C LEU A 181 -27.19 -13.73 -3.43
N VAL A 182 -27.20 -12.40 -3.26
CA VAL A 182 -28.38 -11.59 -2.98
C VAL A 182 -28.94 -11.03 -4.28
N ASP A 183 -28.07 -10.47 -5.12
CA ASP A 183 -28.46 -9.90 -6.41
C ASP A 183 -27.30 -9.90 -7.41
N ASN A 184 -27.62 -9.80 -8.70
CA ASN A 184 -26.65 -9.67 -9.78
C ASN A 184 -27.21 -8.80 -10.91
N ALA A 185 -26.35 -7.98 -11.51
CA ALA A 185 -26.72 -7.10 -12.61
C ALA A 185 -25.52 -6.85 -13.53
N ASP A 186 -25.77 -6.42 -14.76
CA ASP A 186 -24.72 -5.87 -15.62
C ASP A 186 -24.13 -4.60 -14.98
N ASP A 187 -22.82 -4.37 -15.15
CA ASP A 187 -22.17 -3.15 -14.69
C ASP A 187 -22.24 -2.07 -15.80
N PRO A 188 -23.17 -1.10 -15.73
CA PRO A 188 -23.27 0.00 -16.71
C PRO A 188 -21.99 0.86 -16.76
N GLY A 189 -21.20 0.86 -15.69
CA GLY A 189 -19.91 1.57 -15.66
C GLY A 189 -18.78 0.80 -16.35
N ASN A 190 -18.96 -0.48 -16.67
CA ASN A 190 -17.92 -1.37 -17.16
C ASN A 190 -18.47 -2.44 -18.12
N ASP A 191 -18.66 -2.05 -19.39
CA ASP A 191 -19.21 -2.90 -20.45
C ASP A 191 -18.67 -4.35 -20.44
N GLY A 192 -19.61 -5.29 -20.47
CA GLY A 192 -19.35 -6.73 -20.46
C GLY A 192 -18.90 -7.29 -19.11
N CYS A 193 -19.01 -6.53 -18.02
CA CYS A 193 -18.79 -7.00 -16.66
C CYS A 193 -20.11 -7.01 -15.88
N THR A 194 -20.15 -7.82 -14.82
CA THR A 194 -21.31 -7.95 -13.93
C THR A 194 -20.95 -7.51 -12.52
N LEU A 195 -21.92 -6.90 -11.85
CA LEU A 195 -21.94 -6.68 -10.41
C LEU A 195 -22.62 -7.87 -9.73
N GLN A 196 -22.06 -8.31 -8.60
CA GLN A 196 -22.66 -9.37 -7.78
C GLN A 196 -22.68 -8.92 -6.32
N LEU A 197 -23.85 -8.97 -5.70
CA LEU A 197 -24.04 -8.62 -4.30
C LEU A 197 -24.20 -9.90 -3.48
N PHE A 198 -23.36 -10.08 -2.48
CA PHE A 198 -23.38 -11.25 -1.59
C PHE A 198 -23.72 -10.85 -0.16
N ALA A 199 -24.37 -11.76 0.57
CA ALA A 199 -24.45 -11.66 2.02
C ALA A 199 -23.05 -11.82 2.64
N THR A 200 -22.75 -11.05 3.68
CA THR A 200 -21.50 -11.25 4.43
C THR A 200 -21.55 -12.54 5.24
N PRO A 201 -20.45 -13.28 5.37
CA PRO A 201 -20.43 -14.48 6.19
C PRO A 201 -20.66 -14.15 7.67
N ALA A 202 -21.22 -15.13 8.38
CA ALA A 202 -21.40 -15.04 9.83
C ALA A 202 -20.03 -14.83 10.52
N GLY A 203 -19.96 -13.89 11.46
CA GLY A 203 -18.74 -13.61 12.24
C GLY A 203 -17.99 -12.33 11.85
N TRP A 204 -18.31 -11.70 10.71
CA TRP A 204 -17.68 -10.43 10.31
C TRP A 204 -18.18 -9.20 11.09
N GLY A 205 -19.27 -9.35 11.86
CA GLY A 205 -19.89 -8.28 12.66
C GLY A 205 -20.86 -7.42 11.83
N GLY A 206 -22.12 -7.36 12.27
CA GLY A 206 -23.20 -6.64 11.58
C GLY A 206 -23.80 -7.39 10.40
N GLU A 207 -24.96 -6.92 9.93
CA GLU A 207 -25.56 -7.37 8.67
C GLU A 207 -24.98 -6.50 7.56
N GLY A 208 -23.88 -6.92 6.94
CA GLY A 208 -23.29 -6.25 5.78
C GLY A 208 -23.63 -6.95 4.48
N ARG A 209 -23.14 -6.39 3.37
CA ARG A 209 -23.04 -7.06 2.07
C ARG A 209 -21.64 -6.88 1.49
N VAL A 210 -21.28 -7.78 0.59
CA VAL A 210 -20.08 -7.66 -0.24
C VAL A 210 -20.53 -7.44 -1.68
N LEU A 211 -20.24 -6.28 -2.23
CA LEU A 211 -20.41 -5.99 -3.65
C LEU A 211 -19.12 -6.35 -4.38
N LEU A 212 -19.17 -7.37 -5.22
CA LEU A 212 -18.08 -7.76 -6.10
C LEU A 212 -18.19 -7.02 -7.44
N ALA A 213 -17.14 -6.29 -7.79
CA ALA A 213 -17.03 -5.52 -9.02
C ALA A 213 -15.71 -5.81 -9.75
N VAL A 214 -15.66 -5.50 -11.04
CA VAL A 214 -14.47 -5.61 -11.87
C VAL A 214 -13.88 -4.21 -12.07
N ASN A 215 -12.56 -4.07 -11.94
CA ASN A 215 -11.88 -2.81 -12.24
C ASN A 215 -12.14 -2.39 -13.70
N GLY A 216 -12.45 -1.10 -13.90
CA GLY A 216 -12.68 -0.54 -15.23
C GLY A 216 -11.38 -0.44 -16.04
N SER A 217 -10.27 -0.14 -15.38
CA SER A 217 -8.93 -0.16 -15.95
C SER A 217 -8.37 -1.57 -16.04
N ARG A 218 -7.57 -1.80 -17.08
CA ARG A 218 -6.76 -3.01 -17.19
C ARG A 218 -5.46 -2.81 -16.42
N GLU A 219 -5.03 -3.86 -15.73
CA GLU A 219 -3.68 -3.96 -15.18
C GLU A 219 -2.64 -3.99 -16.32
N ARG A 220 -1.36 -3.86 -15.97
CA ARG A 220 -0.25 -3.90 -16.96
C ARG A 220 -0.20 -5.20 -17.78
N ASP A 221 -0.66 -6.31 -17.19
CA ASP A 221 -0.77 -7.62 -17.86
C ASP A 221 -2.03 -7.76 -18.72
N GLY A 222 -2.84 -6.70 -18.83
CA GLY A 222 -4.07 -6.66 -19.60
C GLY A 222 -5.29 -7.28 -18.89
N ARG A 223 -5.14 -7.89 -17.71
CA ARG A 223 -6.24 -8.47 -16.95
C ARG A 223 -7.02 -7.36 -16.23
N ARG A 224 -8.29 -7.61 -15.93
CA ARG A 224 -9.09 -6.78 -15.02
C ARG A 224 -9.23 -7.55 -13.70
N ARG A 225 -8.88 -6.91 -12.59
CA ARG A 225 -9.02 -7.50 -11.26
C ARG A 225 -10.46 -7.37 -10.77
N ARG A 226 -10.91 -8.37 -10.02
CA ARG A 226 -12.16 -8.32 -9.25
C ARG A 226 -11.83 -7.91 -7.82
N TYR A 227 -12.66 -7.04 -7.26
CA TYR A 227 -12.51 -6.56 -5.90
C TYR A 227 -13.87 -6.51 -5.21
N GLY A 228 -13.89 -6.86 -3.92
CA GLY A 228 -15.09 -6.79 -3.09
C GLY A 228 -15.10 -5.51 -2.27
N LEU A 229 -16.23 -4.82 -2.29
CA LEU A 229 -16.52 -3.65 -1.48
C LEU A 229 -17.49 -4.03 -0.37
N TYR A 230 -17.16 -3.68 0.87
CA TYR A 230 -18.10 -3.81 1.98
C TYR A 230 -19.13 -2.69 1.93
N VAL A 231 -20.41 -3.04 1.89
CA VAL A 231 -21.53 -2.08 1.85
C VAL A 231 -22.57 -2.42 2.94
N PRO A 232 -23.38 -1.45 3.39
CA PRO A 232 -24.46 -1.68 4.35
C PRO A 232 -25.41 -2.84 3.99
N GLY A 233 -25.94 -3.53 5.01
CA GLY A 233 -26.84 -4.69 4.85
C GLY A 233 -28.21 -4.41 4.25
N GLU A 234 -28.64 -3.15 4.28
CA GLU A 234 -29.95 -2.71 3.76
C GLU A 234 -30.06 -2.85 2.24
N PHE A 235 -28.92 -2.95 1.53
CA PHE A 235 -28.92 -3.15 0.10
C PHE A 235 -29.36 -4.58 -0.27
N SER A 236 -30.38 -4.64 -1.13
CA SER A 236 -30.85 -5.86 -1.80
C SER A 236 -30.62 -5.84 -3.31
N SER A 237 -29.98 -4.80 -3.83
CA SER A 237 -29.75 -4.56 -5.26
C SER A 237 -28.28 -4.22 -5.50
N ALA A 238 -27.66 -4.91 -6.46
CA ALA A 238 -26.26 -4.73 -6.82
C ALA A 238 -26.01 -3.34 -7.42
N LEU A 239 -26.98 -2.80 -8.16
CA LEU A 239 -26.92 -1.45 -8.73
C LEU A 239 -27.04 -0.36 -7.66
N ASP A 240 -27.90 -0.54 -6.65
CA ASP A 240 -28.01 0.42 -5.55
C ASP A 240 -26.74 0.42 -4.69
N ALA A 241 -26.22 -0.77 -4.40
CA ALA A 241 -24.93 -0.92 -3.71
C ALA A 241 -23.80 -0.24 -4.49
N ALA A 242 -23.71 -0.44 -5.81
CA ALA A 242 -22.70 0.18 -6.65
C ALA A 242 -22.87 1.70 -6.71
N GLY A 243 -24.09 2.20 -6.95
CA GLY A 243 -24.40 3.62 -6.96
C GLY A 243 -23.98 4.32 -5.67
N ARG A 244 -24.21 3.68 -4.50
CA ARG A 244 -23.82 4.22 -3.20
C ARG A 244 -22.33 4.49 -3.09
N THR A 245 -21.47 3.67 -3.71
CA THR A 245 -20.01 3.86 -3.70
C THR A 245 -19.56 5.13 -4.43
N TYR A 246 -20.42 5.65 -5.31
CA TYR A 246 -20.23 6.91 -6.05
C TYR A 246 -21.09 8.06 -5.50
N GLY A 247 -21.83 7.85 -4.40
CA GLY A 247 -22.78 8.84 -3.89
C GLY A 247 -24.02 9.03 -4.79
N LEU A 248 -24.35 8.04 -5.62
CA LEU A 248 -25.49 8.03 -6.54
C LEU A 248 -26.60 7.07 -6.07
N SER A 249 -27.82 7.25 -6.59
CA SER A 249 -28.86 6.21 -6.53
C SER A 249 -28.57 5.10 -7.54
N GLY A 250 -29.14 3.90 -7.36
CA GLY A 250 -29.02 2.83 -8.35
C GLY A 250 -29.61 3.21 -9.71
N GLU A 251 -30.72 3.95 -9.74
CA GLU A 251 -31.32 4.47 -10.99
C GLU A 251 -30.37 5.38 -11.78
N ASN A 252 -29.63 6.26 -11.08
CA ASN A 252 -28.66 7.13 -11.72
C ASN A 252 -27.40 6.35 -12.14
N TYR A 253 -26.98 5.38 -11.33
CA TYR A 253 -25.86 4.50 -11.68
C TYR A 253 -26.17 3.67 -12.92
N ALA A 254 -27.40 3.16 -13.06
CA ALA A 254 -27.89 2.41 -14.20
C ALA A 254 -27.82 3.17 -15.54
N GLN A 255 -27.74 4.50 -15.49
CA GLN A 255 -27.65 5.37 -16.68
C GLN A 255 -26.22 5.72 -17.06
N LEU A 256 -25.21 5.23 -16.34
CA LEU A 256 -23.82 5.42 -16.73
C LEU A 256 -23.55 4.72 -18.06
N LEU A 257 -22.87 5.44 -18.98
CA LEU A 257 -22.48 4.90 -20.28
C LEU A 257 -21.02 4.43 -20.31
N ARG A 258 -20.18 4.93 -19.39
CA ARG A 258 -18.78 4.53 -19.19
C ARG A 258 -18.19 5.21 -17.95
N ARG A 259 -17.31 4.53 -17.20
CA ARG A 259 -16.42 5.20 -16.23
C ARG A 259 -15.36 6.01 -16.99
N THR A 260 -15.15 7.26 -16.60
CA THR A 260 -13.99 8.09 -17.00
C THR A 260 -12.72 7.59 -16.34
#